data_AF-A0A7W5AQG8-F1
#
_entry.id   AF-A0A7W5AQG8-F1
#
_cell.length_a   1.000
_cell.length_b   1.000
_cell.length_c   1.000
_cell.angle_alpha   90.00
_cell.angle_beta   90.00
_cell.angle_gamma   90.00
#
_symmetry.space_group_name_H-M   'P 1'
#
loop_
_entity.id
_entity.type
_entity.pdbx_description
1 polymer ?
#
loop_
_entity_poly.entity_id
_entity_poly.type
_entity_poly.pdbx_seq_one_letter_code
_entity_poly.pdbx_strand_id
1 'polypeptide(L)'
;MLFIAMVLVIVGLIHFYLWKRLVRDPLRPGPARRAGTVLAVLLFVLFPVTMGGVRAGYLTWLAWPGYLWIAVMFYLLITLLLLEIPRLVALRLWARNPGEGSDRASRSPGTAPAPGGPAADPLPTGEPALNGAASEHGSESIGGGEPTLSGSGPVTLSGSGPVTLSGSGPVTLTERAGEPSLSGATSGHASAPAASEHGGEPSLSGQASGHGSESHGGGELTLGADGAATVDTVGESGGVDVDVDGESGGASREPADGGVAGHGGAGHGGAGHGGAGQGPGMDRRLLLARGTAIFAGLTAASITGYGVKTATGAPQIDRVQLPIAKLPRSMDGTRLAVVSDIHIGPLTGVEHARRITRVINSVNADLVCVVGDLVDGSVAELGRFAAPLGEIESRHGAFFVTGNHEYYSGAEEWVEEVARLGIRPLRNERVEINGLDLAGVNDLTGKEQGDGPDFARALGDRDTTRPVVLMAHQPVAAKEAAPYGVDLQVSGHTHGGQMAPFNMLVRLQQPVVSGFGKVDGVPVYVTNGAGFWGPPVRVGAPPQVTVIELRVA
;
A
#
# COMPACT_ATOMS: atom_id res chain seq x y z
N MET A 1 23.98 -11.50 -1.73
CA MET A 1 24.15 -12.08 -0.36
C MET A 1 23.98 -11.05 0.76
N LEU A 2 24.69 -9.91 0.73
CA LEU A 2 24.62 -8.90 1.81
C LEU A 2 23.20 -8.33 2.03
N PHE A 3 22.47 -8.02 0.95
CA PHE A 3 21.10 -7.51 1.03
C PHE A 3 20.14 -8.49 1.71
N ILE A 4 20.15 -9.76 1.31
CA ILE A 4 19.30 -10.81 1.90
C ILE A 4 19.62 -10.99 3.38
N ALA A 5 20.90 -11.03 3.75
CA ALA A 5 21.32 -11.12 5.14
C ALA A 5 20.81 -9.93 5.97
N MET A 6 20.92 -8.70 5.45
CA MET A 6 20.39 -7.50 6.10
C MET A 6 18.87 -7.58 6.30
N VAL A 7 18.11 -7.99 5.28
CA VAL A 7 16.65 -8.16 5.38
C VAL A 7 16.29 -9.19 6.46
N LEU A 8 16.96 -10.34 6.47
CA LEU A 8 16.71 -11.38 7.47
C LEU A 8 17.02 -10.92 8.91
N VAL A 9 18.08 -10.13 9.09
CA VAL A 9 18.41 -9.53 10.40
C VAL A 9 17.30 -8.58 10.85
N ILE A 10 16.87 -7.66 9.97
CA ILE A 10 15.79 -6.71 10.29
C ILE A 10 14.50 -7.44 10.64
N VAL A 11 14.09 -8.40 9.80
CA VAL A 11 12.90 -9.21 10.03
C VAL A 11 13.01 -10.00 11.33
N GLY A 12 14.19 -10.56 11.63
CA GLY A 12 14.45 -11.27 12.89
C GLY A 12 14.33 -10.37 14.12
N LEU A 13 14.84 -9.14 14.05
CA LEU A 13 14.69 -8.15 15.13
C LEU A 13 13.22 -7.76 15.36
N ILE A 14 12.46 -7.57 14.29
CA ILE A 14 11.01 -7.30 14.37
C ILE A 14 10.30 -8.50 15.02
N HIS A 15 10.55 -9.73 14.58
CA HIS A 15 9.94 -10.93 15.16
C HIS A 15 10.31 -11.11 16.63
N PHE A 16 11.55 -10.84 17.01
CA PHE A 16 11.96 -10.86 18.42
C PHE A 16 11.20 -9.81 19.24
N TYR A 17 11.03 -8.59 18.72
CA TYR A 17 10.26 -7.54 19.37
C TYR A 17 8.78 -7.93 19.52
N LEU A 18 8.16 -8.44 18.45
CA LEU A 18 6.77 -8.90 18.46
C LEU A 18 6.58 -10.07 19.43
N TRP A 19 7.48 -11.07 19.42
CA TRP A 19 7.47 -12.16 20.40
C TRP A 19 7.56 -11.64 21.82
N LYS A 20 8.46 -10.67 22.08
CA LYS A 20 8.59 -10.08 23.41
C LYS A 20 7.27 -9.46 23.88
N ARG A 21 6.63 -8.65 23.03
CA ARG A 21 5.44 -7.87 23.38
C ARG A 21 4.12 -8.64 23.34
N LEU A 22 4.00 -9.62 22.44
CA LEU A 22 2.76 -10.37 22.22
C LEU A 22 2.76 -11.75 22.90
N VAL A 23 3.94 -12.28 23.25
CA VAL A 23 4.06 -13.64 23.83
C VAL A 23 4.74 -13.61 25.20
N ARG A 24 5.97 -13.08 25.31
CA ARG A 24 6.75 -13.13 26.56
C ARG A 24 6.17 -12.27 27.68
N ASP A 25 5.78 -11.03 27.38
CA ASP A 25 5.27 -10.09 28.38
C ASP A 25 3.81 -10.41 28.84
N PRO A 26 2.86 -10.78 27.96
CA PRO A 26 1.46 -11.00 28.36
C PRO A 26 1.13 -12.44 28.81
N LEU A 27 2.00 -13.43 28.54
CA LEU A 27 1.79 -14.83 28.91
C LEU A 27 2.73 -15.28 30.03
N ARG A 28 2.16 -15.94 31.04
CA ARG A 28 2.96 -16.60 32.09
C ARG A 28 3.72 -17.80 31.51
N PRO A 29 4.86 -18.20 32.08
CA PRO A 29 5.55 -19.44 31.69
C PRO A 29 4.58 -20.63 31.72
N GLY A 30 4.48 -21.37 30.62
CA GLY A 30 3.53 -22.47 30.47
C GLY A 30 3.28 -22.85 29.01
N PRO A 31 2.35 -23.78 28.76
CA PRO A 31 2.06 -24.28 27.41
C PRO A 31 1.69 -23.18 26.41
N ALA A 32 0.86 -22.22 26.80
CA ALA A 32 0.46 -21.10 25.94
C ALA A 32 1.65 -20.25 25.47
N ARG A 33 2.61 -19.96 26.36
CA ARG A 33 3.81 -19.21 26.01
C ARG A 33 4.74 -20.01 25.10
N ARG A 34 4.83 -21.33 25.27
CA ARG A 34 5.58 -22.21 24.36
C ARG A 34 4.94 -22.21 22.97
N ALA A 35 3.62 -22.40 22.89
CA ALA A 35 2.87 -22.36 21.65
C ALA A 35 3.04 -21.02 20.91
N GLY A 36 2.89 -19.89 21.60
CA GLY A 36 3.14 -18.57 20.99
C GLY A 36 4.59 -18.36 20.54
N THR A 37 5.57 -18.97 21.22
CA THR A 37 6.98 -18.93 20.80
C THR A 37 7.20 -19.74 19.53
N VAL A 38 6.64 -20.95 19.46
CA VAL A 38 6.68 -21.78 18.24
C VAL A 38 6.03 -21.06 17.08
N LEU A 39 4.84 -20.47 17.27
CA LEU A 39 4.14 -19.70 16.25
C LEU A 39 4.99 -18.53 15.73
N ALA A 40 5.64 -17.76 16.62
CA ALA A 40 6.51 -16.65 16.21
C ALA A 40 7.70 -17.12 15.35
N VAL A 41 8.28 -18.29 15.66
CA VAL A 41 9.34 -18.90 14.86
C VAL A 41 8.81 -19.38 13.50
N LEU A 42 7.65 -20.04 13.47
CA LEU A 42 7.02 -20.49 12.22
C LEU A 42 6.71 -19.32 11.30
N LEU A 43 6.18 -18.22 11.83
CA LEU A 43 5.90 -17.00 11.07
C LEU A 43 7.16 -16.30 10.56
N PHE A 44 8.26 -16.35 11.33
CA PHE A 44 9.57 -15.89 10.86
C PHE A 44 10.08 -16.73 9.68
N VAL A 45 9.92 -18.07 9.73
CA VAL A 45 10.31 -18.99 8.65
C VAL A 45 9.39 -18.87 7.43
N LEU A 46 8.11 -18.55 7.64
CA LEU A 46 7.14 -18.37 6.56
C LEU A 46 7.58 -17.26 5.58
N PHE A 47 8.18 -16.17 6.08
CA PHE A 47 8.65 -15.06 5.24
C PHE A 47 9.65 -15.50 4.15
N PRO A 48 10.85 -16.04 4.48
CA PRO A 48 11.82 -16.44 3.46
C PRO A 48 11.34 -17.61 2.60
N VAL A 49 10.56 -18.54 3.16
CA VAL A 49 9.96 -19.65 2.39
C VAL A 49 9.01 -19.11 1.33
N THR A 50 8.17 -18.12 1.68
CA THR A 50 7.25 -17.50 0.73
C THR A 50 8.01 -16.76 -0.36
N MET A 51 9.01 -15.94 0.00
CA MET A 51 9.81 -15.19 -0.97
C MET A 51 10.59 -16.11 -1.93
N GLY A 52 11.17 -17.21 -1.41
CA GLY A 52 11.87 -18.20 -2.22
C GLY A 52 10.94 -19.00 -3.11
N GLY A 53 9.80 -19.43 -2.58
CA GLY A 53 8.79 -20.19 -3.32
C GLY A 53 8.21 -19.41 -4.49
N VAL A 54 7.70 -18.20 -4.22
CA VAL A 54 7.13 -17.32 -5.27
C VAL A 54 8.14 -17.05 -6.37
N ARG A 55 9.40 -16.73 -6.01
CA ARG A 55 10.44 -16.46 -7.00
C ARG A 55 10.80 -17.67 -7.87
N ALA A 56 10.64 -18.88 -7.34
CA ALA A 56 10.99 -20.10 -8.03
C ALA A 56 9.78 -20.81 -8.67
N GLY A 57 8.61 -20.19 -8.65
CA GLY A 57 7.39 -20.73 -9.27
C GLY A 57 6.74 -21.90 -8.52
N TYR A 58 7.26 -22.28 -7.34
CA TYR A 58 6.70 -23.37 -6.52
C TYR A 58 6.10 -22.85 -5.22
N LEU A 59 5.16 -23.59 -4.62
CA LEU A 59 4.48 -23.18 -3.38
C LEU A 59 3.78 -21.81 -3.47
N THR A 60 3.31 -21.41 -4.65
CA THR A 60 2.59 -20.14 -4.86
C THR A 60 1.34 -20.01 -3.99
N TRP A 61 0.75 -21.11 -3.54
CA TRP A 61 -0.34 -21.12 -2.56
C TRP A 61 0.08 -20.57 -1.17
N LEU A 62 1.37 -20.63 -0.81
CA LEU A 62 1.92 -19.99 0.40
C LEU A 62 2.08 -18.47 0.27
N ALA A 63 2.00 -17.92 -0.96
CA ALA A 63 2.10 -16.49 -1.18
C ALA A 63 1.07 -15.72 -0.36
N TRP A 64 -0.20 -16.13 -0.38
CA TRP A 64 -1.26 -15.50 0.40
C TRP A 64 -0.95 -15.41 1.91
N PRO A 65 -0.71 -16.51 2.64
CA PRO A 65 -0.43 -16.43 4.07
C PRO A 65 0.89 -15.70 4.38
N GLY A 66 1.94 -15.87 3.57
CA GLY A 66 3.22 -15.20 3.81
C GLY A 66 3.17 -13.70 3.59
N TYR A 67 2.59 -13.26 2.47
CA TYR A 67 2.43 -11.84 2.16
C TYR A 67 1.44 -11.14 3.09
N LEU A 68 0.36 -11.82 3.48
CA LEU A 68 -0.56 -11.29 4.49
C LEU A 68 0.13 -11.15 5.85
N TRP A 69 0.97 -12.11 6.23
CA TRP A 69 1.76 -12.00 7.47
C TRP A 69 2.70 -10.80 7.45
N ILE A 70 3.34 -10.47 6.32
CA ILE A 70 4.19 -9.27 6.21
C ILE A 70 3.39 -8.00 6.55
N ALA A 71 2.17 -7.87 6.02
CA ALA A 71 1.32 -6.72 6.32
C ALA A 71 0.87 -6.69 7.79
N VAL A 72 0.45 -7.84 8.35
CA VAL A 72 0.09 -7.95 9.76
C VAL A 72 1.26 -7.60 10.66
N MET A 73 2.45 -8.13 10.37
CA MET A 73 3.69 -7.85 11.08
C MET A 73 4.02 -6.35 11.06
N PHE A 74 3.88 -5.70 9.90
CA PHE A 74 4.11 -4.26 9.75
C PHE A 74 3.16 -3.43 10.62
N TYR A 75 1.85 -3.71 10.57
CA TYR A 75 0.88 -2.97 11.39
C TYR A 75 0.96 -3.29 12.88
N LEU A 76 1.33 -4.52 13.26
CA LEU A 76 1.65 -4.86 14.65
C LEU A 76 2.83 -4.05 15.15
N LEU A 77 3.92 -3.97 14.37
CA LEU A 77 5.12 -3.22 14.72
C LEU A 77 4.78 -1.75 14.96
N ILE A 78 4.13 -1.09 14.00
CA ILE A 78 3.82 0.34 14.12
C ILE A 78 2.86 0.60 15.27
N THR A 79 1.81 -0.20 15.42
CA THR A 79 0.84 -0.02 16.51
C THR A 79 1.52 -0.17 17.86
N LEU A 80 2.36 -1.19 18.04
CA LEU A 80 3.10 -1.38 19.28
C LEU A 80 4.09 -0.25 19.55
N LEU A 81 4.83 0.21 18.54
CA LEU A 81 5.75 1.35 18.67
C LEU A 81 5.03 2.63 19.10
N LEU A 82 3.85 2.91 18.54
CA LEU A 82 3.02 4.04 18.95
C LEU A 82 2.55 3.90 20.41
N LEU A 83 2.20 2.69 20.83
CA LEU A 83 1.79 2.40 22.22
C LEU A 83 2.96 2.43 23.22
N GLU A 84 4.22 2.35 22.79
CA GLU A 84 5.37 2.56 23.69
C GLU A 84 5.46 4.00 24.18
N ILE A 85 5.01 4.99 23.40
CA ILE A 85 5.07 6.42 23.79
C ILE A 85 4.29 6.67 25.09
N PRO A 86 2.97 6.38 25.19
CA PRO A 86 2.23 6.59 26.43
C PRO A 86 2.75 5.72 27.57
N ARG A 87 3.27 4.52 27.28
CA ARG A 87 3.89 3.66 28.29
C ARG A 87 5.14 4.29 28.89
N LEU A 88 6.04 4.83 28.07
CA LEU A 88 7.26 5.50 28.51
C LEU A 88 6.94 6.77 29.30
N VAL A 89 5.94 7.53 28.87
CA VAL A 89 5.43 8.70 29.60
C VAL A 89 4.87 8.27 30.96
N ALA A 90 4.01 7.25 31.02
CA ALA A 90 3.44 6.74 32.27
C ALA A 90 4.54 6.25 33.24
N LEU A 91 5.55 5.53 32.74
CA LEU A 91 6.70 5.09 33.55
C LEU A 91 7.50 6.28 34.09
N ARG A 92 7.70 7.33 33.29
CA ARG A 92 8.41 8.55 33.70
C ARG A 92 7.64 9.38 34.71
N LEU A 93 6.31 9.48 34.58
CA LEU A 93 5.44 10.15 35.53
C LEU A 93 5.34 9.38 36.85
N TRP A 94 5.27 8.05 36.80
CA TRP A 94 5.27 7.21 37.99
C TRP A 94 6.63 7.25 38.72
N ALA A 95 7.74 7.28 37.98
CA ALA A 95 9.06 7.49 38.58
C ALA A 95 9.21 8.87 39.27
N ARG A 96 8.38 9.86 38.91
CA ARG A 96 8.39 11.21 39.49
C ARG A 96 7.54 11.37 40.77
N ASN A 97 6.63 10.43 41.04
CA ASN A 97 5.81 10.43 42.26
C ASN A 97 6.06 9.14 43.10
N PRO A 98 7.19 9.01 43.81
CA PRO A 98 7.44 7.85 44.66
C PRO A 98 6.69 7.88 46.00
N GLY A 99 6.11 9.02 46.41
CA GLY A 99 5.68 9.22 47.80
C GLY A 99 4.37 9.98 47.94
N GLU A 100 3.25 9.27 47.94
CA GLU A 100 2.03 9.67 48.67
C GLU A 100 1.35 8.49 49.38
N GLY A 101 1.98 7.30 49.36
CA GLY A 101 1.39 6.06 49.90
C GLY A 101 1.92 5.58 51.25
N SER A 102 3.05 6.10 51.76
CA SER A 102 3.67 5.59 52.99
C SER A 102 3.29 6.32 54.28
N ASP A 103 2.78 7.55 54.19
CA ASP A 103 2.67 8.41 55.39
C ASP A 103 1.31 8.35 56.10
N ARG A 104 0.37 7.53 55.61
CA ARG A 104 -0.90 7.27 56.31
C ARG A 104 -0.88 6.04 57.22
N ALA A 105 0.14 5.19 57.15
CA ALA A 105 0.20 3.95 57.93
C ALA A 105 0.93 4.07 59.27
N SER A 106 1.50 5.23 59.61
CA SER A 106 2.28 5.44 60.84
C SER A 106 1.61 6.32 61.91
N ARG A 107 0.36 6.76 61.73
CA ARG A 107 -0.40 7.40 62.80
C ARG A 107 -1.14 6.36 63.65
N SER A 108 -0.47 5.83 64.67
CA SER A 108 -1.12 5.16 65.79
C SER A 108 -2.09 6.14 66.49
N PRO A 109 -3.31 5.71 66.89
CA PRO A 109 -4.14 6.51 67.77
C PRO A 109 -3.53 6.49 69.18
N GLY A 110 -2.95 7.62 69.59
CA GLY A 110 -2.43 7.81 70.93
C GLY A 110 -3.56 7.91 71.96
N THR A 111 -3.40 7.12 73.01
CA THR A 111 -4.14 6.97 74.26
C THR A 111 -4.69 8.28 74.85
N ALA A 112 -5.97 8.26 75.21
CA ALA A 112 -6.63 9.29 76.01
C ALA A 112 -6.21 9.23 77.50
N PRO A 113 -6.14 10.36 78.23
CA PRO A 113 -6.26 10.37 79.68
C PRO A 113 -7.69 10.72 80.14
N ALA A 114 -8.06 10.11 81.27
CA ALA A 114 -9.38 10.11 81.93
C ALA A 114 -9.64 11.39 82.77
N PRO A 115 -10.86 11.58 83.33
CA PRO A 115 -11.48 12.88 83.55
C PRO A 115 -11.31 13.49 84.96
N GLY A 116 -11.42 14.81 85.06
CA GLY A 116 -11.68 15.56 86.28
C GLY A 116 -12.50 16.82 85.95
N GLY A 117 -13.73 16.94 86.48
CA GLY A 117 -14.66 18.07 86.25
C GLY A 117 -14.48 19.24 87.25
N PRO A 118 -15.53 20.03 87.52
CA PRO A 118 -16.32 20.87 86.60
C PRO A 118 -16.38 22.36 87.07
N ALA A 119 -17.22 23.17 86.40
CA ALA A 119 -17.66 24.56 86.67
C ALA A 119 -16.93 25.65 85.87
N ALA A 120 -17.55 26.71 85.32
CA ALA A 120 -18.94 27.15 85.14
C ALA A 120 -18.92 28.35 84.16
N ASP A 121 -19.99 28.54 83.37
CA ASP A 121 -20.28 29.81 82.68
C ASP A 121 -20.77 30.87 83.69
N PRO A 122 -20.63 32.19 83.39
CA PRO A 122 -21.73 32.91 82.74
C PRO A 122 -21.35 34.01 81.72
N LEU A 123 -22.32 34.32 80.86
CA LEU A 123 -22.46 35.43 79.89
C LEU A 123 -22.56 36.84 80.58
N PRO A 124 -23.04 37.93 79.93
CA PRO A 124 -22.38 38.84 78.95
C PRO A 124 -22.54 40.35 79.34
N THR A 125 -21.85 41.31 78.70
CA THR A 125 -22.23 42.76 78.65
C THR A 125 -21.42 43.45 77.54
N GLY A 126 -22.02 44.21 76.61
CA GLY A 126 -22.35 45.65 76.71
C GLY A 126 -21.12 46.50 76.34
N GLU A 127 -21.07 47.51 75.47
CA GLU A 127 -22.03 48.51 74.97
C GLU A 127 -21.37 49.31 73.79
N PRO A 128 -22.12 50.21 73.11
CA PRO A 128 -21.69 50.96 71.91
C PRO A 128 -21.30 52.43 72.19
N ALA A 129 -20.55 53.05 71.27
CA ALA A 129 -20.35 54.51 71.08
C ALA A 129 -19.18 54.72 70.09
N LEU A 130 -19.00 55.76 69.27
CA LEU A 130 -19.70 56.99 68.93
C LEU A 130 -18.92 57.62 67.74
N ASN A 131 -19.59 58.52 67.02
CA ASN A 131 -19.06 59.67 66.27
C ASN A 131 -18.30 59.49 64.94
N GLY A 132 -18.91 60.03 63.88
CA GLY A 132 -18.59 61.41 63.49
C GLY A 132 -17.94 61.59 62.11
N ALA A 133 -18.70 62.20 61.20
CA ALA A 133 -18.37 63.26 60.21
C ALA A 133 -16.98 63.23 59.51
N ALA A 134 -16.81 63.51 58.21
CA ALA A 134 -17.51 64.48 57.38
C ALA A 134 -17.12 64.29 55.89
N SER A 135 -18.03 64.79 55.03
CA SER A 135 -17.81 65.54 53.76
C SER A 135 -16.99 64.87 52.64
N GLU A 136 -17.64 64.47 51.53
CA GLU A 136 -17.91 65.29 50.30
C GLU A 136 -16.66 65.42 49.42
N HIS A 137 -16.65 65.30 48.09
CA HIS A 137 -17.64 65.38 47.01
C HIS A 137 -17.16 64.39 45.92
N GLY A 138 -18.04 63.69 45.19
CA GLY A 138 -18.74 64.20 44.00
C GLY A 138 -17.92 63.85 42.75
N SER A 139 -18.43 63.34 41.65
CA SER A 139 -19.79 63.06 41.19
C SER A 139 -19.63 62.41 39.81
N GLU A 140 -20.47 61.41 39.51
CA GLU A 140 -21.25 61.28 38.26
C GLU A 140 -20.51 61.20 36.90
N SER A 141 -20.90 60.39 35.92
CA SER A 141 -22.10 59.57 35.72
C SER A 141 -21.93 58.71 34.45
N ILE A 142 -22.62 57.56 34.43
CA ILE A 142 -23.55 57.06 33.38
C ILE A 142 -22.99 57.01 31.94
N GLY A 143 -22.89 55.87 31.27
CA GLY A 143 -23.93 54.89 30.92
C GLY A 143 -23.68 54.57 29.44
N GLY A 144 -23.66 53.33 28.97
CA GLY A 144 -24.78 52.41 28.92
C GLY A 144 -25.26 52.30 27.46
N GLY A 145 -25.22 51.10 26.89
CA GLY A 145 -26.01 50.74 25.71
C GLY A 145 -25.22 50.40 24.44
N GLU A 146 -25.22 49.11 24.08
CA GLU A 146 -25.14 48.66 22.67
C GLU A 146 -26.35 49.20 21.87
N PRO A 147 -26.28 49.25 20.52
CA PRO A 147 -26.86 48.13 19.76
C PRO A 147 -26.19 47.80 18.40
N THR A 148 -26.60 46.67 17.85
CA THR A 148 -26.36 46.12 16.51
C THR A 148 -26.93 46.94 15.34
N LEU A 149 -26.31 46.91 14.14
CA LEU A 149 -26.91 46.56 12.82
C LEU A 149 -25.97 46.82 11.60
N SER A 150 -25.88 45.81 10.72
CA SER A 150 -25.89 45.77 9.23
C SER A 150 -25.35 46.94 8.37
N GLY A 151 -24.53 46.64 7.35
CA GLY A 151 -24.27 47.55 6.21
C GLY A 151 -23.20 47.10 5.20
N SER A 152 -23.57 47.08 3.92
CA SER A 152 -22.90 46.52 2.73
C SER A 152 -21.80 47.41 2.10
N GLY A 153 -20.82 46.80 1.40
CA GLY A 153 -19.98 47.48 0.40
C GLY A 153 -18.64 46.76 0.10
N PRO A 154 -18.22 46.60 -1.17
CA PRO A 154 -16.95 45.96 -1.50
C PRO A 154 -15.80 46.96 -1.47
N VAL A 155 -14.68 46.59 -0.84
CA VAL A 155 -13.41 47.33 -0.92
C VAL A 155 -12.51 46.61 -1.92
N THR A 156 -12.28 47.26 -3.07
CA THR A 156 -11.21 46.90 -4.01
C THR A 156 -9.86 47.35 -3.46
N LEU A 157 -8.93 46.41 -3.26
CA LEU A 157 -7.52 46.70 -3.08
C LEU A 157 -6.71 45.96 -4.16
N SER A 158 -6.14 46.78 -5.05
CA SER A 158 -5.11 46.40 -6.02
C SER A 158 -3.77 46.31 -5.30
N GLY A 159 -3.04 45.20 -5.47
CA GLY A 159 -1.75 45.00 -4.82
C GLY A 159 -1.01 43.78 -5.38
N SER A 160 0.00 44.05 -6.20
CA SER A 160 0.87 43.10 -6.88
C SER A 160 1.93 42.54 -5.92
N GLY A 161 2.01 41.22 -5.76
CA GLY A 161 3.08 40.52 -5.03
C GLY A 161 2.83 39.00 -4.92
N PRO A 162 3.87 38.15 -4.93
CA PRO A 162 3.71 36.71 -5.08
C PRO A 162 3.22 36.06 -3.78
N VAL A 163 2.12 35.30 -3.85
CA VAL A 163 1.60 34.51 -2.73
C VAL A 163 2.03 33.05 -2.92
N THR A 164 2.84 32.54 -1.99
CA THR A 164 3.10 31.12 -1.78
C THR A 164 1.90 30.49 -1.07
N LEU A 165 1.18 29.60 -1.76
CA LEU A 165 0.10 28.81 -1.15
C LEU A 165 0.60 27.41 -0.78
N SER A 166 0.77 27.20 0.52
CA SER A 166 0.86 25.89 1.16
C SER A 166 -0.49 25.61 1.81
N GLY A 167 -1.20 24.57 1.38
CA GLY A 167 -2.50 24.23 1.94
C GLY A 167 -3.12 22.99 1.29
N SER A 168 -3.13 21.89 2.03
CA SER A 168 -3.78 20.63 1.69
C SER A 168 -5.21 20.64 2.25
N GLY A 169 -6.21 20.58 1.37
CA GLY A 169 -7.62 20.40 1.72
C GLY A 169 -8.47 20.13 0.47
N PRO A 170 -9.53 19.30 0.54
CA PRO A 170 -10.32 18.91 -0.63
C PRO A 170 -11.20 20.07 -1.09
N VAL A 171 -11.07 20.47 -2.35
CA VAL A 171 -11.94 21.46 -2.99
C VAL A 171 -13.19 20.73 -3.50
N THR A 172 -14.35 21.05 -2.94
CA THR A 172 -15.66 20.65 -3.49
C THR A 172 -16.19 21.83 -4.28
N LEU A 173 -16.38 21.68 -5.60
CA LEU A 173 -16.99 22.69 -6.44
C LEU A 173 -18.46 22.36 -6.68
N THR A 174 -19.31 23.33 -6.38
CA THR A 174 -20.76 23.31 -6.57
C THR A 174 -21.09 23.53 -8.05
N GLU A 175 -21.82 22.59 -8.66
CA GLU A 175 -22.40 22.77 -10.01
C GLU A 175 -23.43 23.90 -10.00
N ARG A 176 -23.32 24.80 -10.99
CA ARG A 176 -24.36 25.76 -11.34
C ARG A 176 -24.90 25.36 -12.71
N ALA A 177 -26.11 24.81 -12.72
CA ALA A 177 -26.84 24.48 -13.95
C ALA A 177 -27.12 25.76 -14.75
N GLY A 178 -26.70 25.77 -16.01
CA GLY A 178 -27.12 26.73 -17.02
C GLY A 178 -27.64 25.96 -18.23
N GLU A 179 -28.93 26.13 -18.53
CA GLU A 179 -29.60 25.57 -19.71
C GLU A 179 -29.02 26.16 -21.01
N PRO A 180 -28.95 25.40 -22.12
CA PRO A 180 -28.61 25.95 -23.42
C PRO A 180 -29.87 26.37 -24.20
N SER A 181 -29.85 27.60 -24.72
CA SER A 181 -30.78 28.10 -25.71
C SER A 181 -30.40 27.60 -27.12
N LEU A 182 -31.39 27.06 -27.82
CA LEU A 182 -31.33 26.61 -29.22
C LEU A 182 -31.67 27.74 -30.18
N SER A 183 -30.84 27.92 -31.21
CA SER A 183 -31.09 28.63 -32.46
C SER A 183 -29.84 28.39 -33.31
N GLY A 184 -29.81 27.67 -34.43
CA GLY A 184 -30.73 27.69 -35.57
C GLY A 184 -29.91 28.11 -36.80
N ALA A 185 -30.13 27.45 -37.94
CA ALA A 185 -29.54 27.67 -39.29
C ALA A 185 -28.13 27.08 -39.55
N THR A 186 -27.73 26.52 -40.71
CA THR A 186 -28.31 25.71 -41.81
C THR A 186 -27.21 25.59 -42.88
N SER A 187 -27.10 24.41 -43.51
CA SER A 187 -26.67 24.14 -44.90
C SER A 187 -25.28 24.53 -45.41
N GLY A 188 -24.58 23.55 -46.01
CA GLY A 188 -23.47 23.77 -46.94
C GLY A 188 -22.80 22.46 -47.40
N HIS A 189 -23.49 21.68 -48.24
CA HIS A 189 -22.94 20.55 -48.99
C HIS A 189 -22.14 21.06 -50.19
N ALA A 190 -20.94 20.50 -50.46
CA ALA A 190 -20.37 20.44 -51.81
C ALA A 190 -19.34 19.31 -51.90
N SER A 191 -19.59 18.38 -52.83
CA SER A 191 -18.75 17.24 -53.19
C SER A 191 -17.91 17.56 -54.43
N ALA A 192 -16.65 17.08 -54.43
CA ALA A 192 -15.81 16.57 -55.53
C ALA A 192 -15.62 17.39 -56.85
N PRO A 193 -14.49 17.19 -57.56
CA PRO A 193 -14.40 16.06 -58.49
C PRO A 193 -13.03 15.32 -58.58
N ALA A 194 -13.08 14.15 -59.22
CA ALA A 194 -12.00 13.28 -59.72
C ALA A 194 -11.25 13.92 -60.94
N ALA A 195 -10.24 13.39 -61.66
CA ALA A 195 -9.52 12.12 -61.84
C ALA A 195 -8.18 12.46 -62.57
N SER A 196 -7.10 11.68 -62.55
CA SER A 196 -6.62 10.74 -63.61
C SER A 196 -5.06 10.81 -63.64
N GLU A 197 -4.32 9.72 -63.42
CA GLU A 197 -3.73 8.74 -64.37
C GLU A 197 -2.34 9.07 -64.96
N HIS A 198 -1.56 7.99 -65.19
CA HIS A 198 -0.22 7.84 -65.78
C HIS A 198 0.98 8.06 -64.85
N GLY A 199 2.00 7.20 -64.76
CA GLY A 199 2.37 6.00 -65.51
C GLY A 199 3.91 5.86 -65.48
N GLY A 200 4.45 4.65 -65.42
CA GLY A 200 5.84 4.35 -65.80
C GLY A 200 6.75 3.76 -64.71
N GLU A 201 6.89 2.43 -64.72
CA GLU A 201 8.18 1.78 -64.42
C GLU A 201 9.14 1.97 -65.62
N PRO A 202 10.46 1.77 -65.43
CA PRO A 202 10.99 0.46 -65.82
C PRO A 202 12.07 -0.11 -64.89
N SER A 203 12.10 -1.45 -64.95
CA SER A 203 13.13 -2.42 -64.55
C SER A 203 14.58 -2.11 -64.92
N LEU A 204 15.54 -2.69 -64.17
CA LEU A 204 16.71 -3.50 -64.62
C LEU A 204 17.50 -3.99 -63.38
N SER A 205 17.44 -5.29 -63.06
CA SER A 205 18.47 -6.34 -63.29
C SER A 205 19.80 -6.14 -62.54
N GLY A 206 20.09 -6.97 -61.52
CA GLY A 206 21.06 -8.09 -61.60
C GLY A 206 22.25 -7.79 -60.67
N GLN A 207 22.99 -8.68 -60.02
CA GLN A 207 23.19 -10.14 -59.96
C GLN A 207 23.84 -10.40 -58.57
N ALA A 208 23.42 -11.40 -57.80
CA ALA A 208 23.90 -12.78 -57.73
C ALA A 208 25.24 -13.01 -56.98
N SER A 209 25.16 -13.94 -56.01
CA SER A 209 26.15 -14.91 -55.48
C SER A 209 26.15 -14.92 -53.94
N GLY A 210 26.07 -16.03 -53.21
CA GLY A 210 25.96 -17.44 -53.55
C GLY A 210 26.25 -18.29 -52.30
N HIS A 211 25.58 -19.44 -52.20
CA HIS A 211 25.86 -20.64 -51.36
C HIS A 211 25.64 -20.52 -49.83
N GLY A 212 25.12 -21.52 -49.11
CA GLY A 212 24.94 -22.93 -49.45
C GLY A 212 23.88 -23.63 -48.59
N SER A 213 23.53 -24.81 -49.07
CA SER A 213 22.56 -25.80 -48.61
C SER A 213 22.75 -26.31 -47.18
N GLU A 214 21.64 -26.70 -46.52
CA GLU A 214 21.45 -28.08 -46.06
C GLU A 214 19.97 -28.37 -45.79
N SER A 215 19.56 -29.57 -46.20
CA SER A 215 18.22 -30.14 -46.21
C SER A 215 18.09 -31.23 -45.14
N HIS A 216 16.91 -31.41 -44.53
CA HIS A 216 16.18 -32.68 -44.25
C HIS A 216 14.94 -32.30 -43.41
N GLY A 217 13.71 -32.37 -43.95
CA GLY A 217 12.82 -33.54 -43.88
C GLY A 217 11.87 -33.34 -42.68
N GLY A 218 10.56 -33.09 -42.81
CA GLY A 218 9.57 -33.73 -43.67
C GLY A 218 8.73 -34.67 -42.79
N GLY A 219 7.52 -34.24 -42.39
CA GLY A 219 6.64 -35.02 -41.53
C GLY A 219 5.32 -34.31 -41.22
N GLU A 220 4.45 -34.24 -42.23
CA GLU A 220 3.05 -33.82 -42.14
C GLU A 220 2.18 -35.00 -41.68
N LEU A 221 1.28 -34.77 -40.72
CA LEU A 221 0.18 -35.69 -40.39
C LEU A 221 -1.07 -34.88 -40.06
N THR A 222 -2.00 -34.89 -41.00
CA THR A 222 -3.41 -34.50 -40.85
C THR A 222 -4.25 -35.75 -40.53
N LEU A 223 -5.22 -35.60 -39.63
CA LEU A 223 -6.42 -36.41 -39.33
C LEU A 223 -7.02 -35.72 -38.08
N GLY A 224 -8.31 -35.42 -37.89
CA GLY A 224 -9.57 -35.97 -38.38
C GLY A 224 -10.55 -35.82 -37.20
N ALA A 225 -11.81 -35.46 -37.48
CA ALA A 225 -12.82 -35.02 -36.52
C ALA A 225 -13.42 -36.13 -35.62
N ASP A 226 -14.28 -35.66 -34.70
CA ASP A 226 -15.38 -36.32 -33.97
C ASP A 226 -15.12 -36.98 -32.60
N GLY A 227 -16.03 -36.69 -31.64
CA GLY A 227 -16.28 -37.54 -30.48
C GLY A 227 -16.70 -36.83 -29.19
N ALA A 228 -17.99 -36.53 -29.05
CA ALA A 228 -18.65 -36.24 -27.76
C ALA A 228 -19.03 -37.54 -27.03
N ALA A 229 -18.94 -37.58 -25.69
CA ALA A 229 -19.71 -38.41 -24.73
C ALA A 229 -19.03 -38.37 -23.33
N THR A 230 -19.59 -37.69 -22.33
CA THR A 230 -20.46 -38.21 -21.24
C THR A 230 -19.80 -39.19 -20.25
N VAL A 231 -19.68 -38.71 -19.00
CA VAL A 231 -20.02 -39.32 -17.70
C VAL A 231 -20.03 -40.86 -17.63
N ASP A 232 -19.21 -41.43 -16.74
CA ASP A 232 -19.74 -42.40 -15.77
C ASP A 232 -18.93 -42.46 -14.47
N THR A 233 -19.67 -42.32 -13.37
CA THR A 233 -19.26 -42.55 -11.99
C THR A 233 -19.52 -44.02 -11.64
N VAL A 234 -18.53 -44.73 -11.11
CA VAL A 234 -18.76 -45.96 -10.34
C VAL A 234 -17.80 -45.97 -9.16
N GLY A 235 -18.36 -46.05 -7.96
CA GLY A 235 -17.68 -46.52 -6.76
C GLY A 235 -18.12 -47.96 -6.45
N GLU A 236 -17.25 -48.70 -5.78
CA GLU A 236 -17.50 -49.88 -4.94
C GLU A 236 -16.17 -50.11 -4.18
N SER A 237 -16.09 -49.95 -2.86
CA SER A 237 -16.44 -50.91 -1.80
C SER A 237 -15.74 -52.27 -1.91
N GLY A 238 -15.01 -52.64 -0.87
CA GLY A 238 -14.46 -53.98 -0.70
C GLY A 238 -13.46 -54.06 0.44
N GLY A 239 -13.96 -54.17 1.68
CA GLY A 239 -13.17 -54.70 2.80
C GLY A 239 -13.35 -56.21 2.89
N VAL A 240 -12.30 -56.94 3.29
CA VAL A 240 -12.37 -58.28 3.87
C VAL A 240 -11.19 -58.45 4.84
N ASP A 241 -11.53 -58.67 6.11
CA ASP A 241 -10.70 -59.29 7.13
C ASP A 241 -10.51 -60.79 6.85
N VAL A 242 -9.31 -61.34 7.06
CA VAL A 242 -9.14 -62.70 7.59
C VAL A 242 -7.90 -62.73 8.48
N ASP A 243 -8.11 -63.32 9.64
CA ASP A 243 -7.25 -63.44 10.81
C ASP A 243 -6.69 -64.90 10.87
N VAL A 244 -5.75 -65.13 11.81
CA VAL A 244 -5.45 -66.41 12.51
C VAL A 244 -4.17 -67.22 12.18
N ASP A 245 -3.39 -67.39 13.29
CA ASP A 245 -2.40 -68.41 13.74
C ASP A 245 -0.99 -68.51 13.11
N GLY A 246 0.11 -68.72 13.85
CA GLY A 246 0.33 -68.96 15.29
C GLY A 246 1.77 -69.50 15.56
N GLU A 247 2.27 -69.26 16.79
CA GLU A 247 3.36 -69.96 17.53
C GLU A 247 4.84 -69.89 17.03
N SER A 248 5.92 -69.86 17.84
CA SER A 248 6.17 -70.15 19.26
C SER A 248 7.59 -69.68 19.73
N GLY A 249 7.78 -69.56 21.06
CA GLY A 249 9.05 -69.71 21.80
C GLY A 249 9.68 -68.41 22.33
N GLY A 250 9.97 -68.18 23.62
CA GLY A 250 10.01 -69.01 24.83
C GLY A 250 11.31 -68.74 25.63
N ALA A 251 11.21 -68.66 26.97
CA ALA A 251 12.26 -68.50 28.02
C ALA A 251 12.60 -67.04 28.41
N SER A 252 12.14 -66.44 29.53
CA SER A 252 12.13 -66.81 30.97
C SER A 252 13.51 -66.77 31.65
N ARG A 253 13.71 -65.82 32.57
CA ARG A 253 14.29 -66.00 33.94
C ARG A 253 14.40 -64.68 34.70
N GLU A 254 13.53 -64.51 35.68
CA GLU A 254 13.79 -63.89 36.99
C GLU A 254 13.92 -65.07 38.00
N PRO A 255 14.43 -64.93 39.25
CA PRO A 255 13.79 -64.08 40.28
C PRO A 255 14.66 -63.59 41.48
N ALA A 256 13.97 -62.88 42.40
CA ALA A 256 14.11 -62.93 43.88
C ALA A 256 15.28 -62.15 44.55
N ASP A 257 15.19 -61.54 45.74
CA ASP A 257 14.16 -61.34 46.79
C ASP A 257 14.76 -60.48 47.95
N GLY A 258 13.90 -59.88 48.80
CA GLY A 258 14.15 -59.44 50.19
C GLY A 258 14.98 -58.16 50.44
N GLY A 259 14.71 -57.28 51.41
CA GLY A 259 13.78 -57.23 52.53
C GLY A 259 14.35 -56.37 53.69
N VAL A 260 13.54 -55.41 54.18
CA VAL A 260 13.35 -55.01 55.61
C VAL A 260 14.39 -54.14 56.39
N ALA A 261 13.85 -53.02 56.95
CA ALA A 261 14.14 -52.24 58.19
C ALA A 261 15.55 -51.63 58.43
N GLY A 262 15.75 -50.48 59.08
CA GLY A 262 14.88 -49.52 59.79
C GLY A 262 15.71 -48.47 60.57
N HIS A 263 15.02 -47.43 61.04
CA HIS A 263 15.29 -46.54 62.20
C HIS A 263 16.24 -45.31 62.17
N GLY A 264 15.65 -44.20 62.68
CA GLY A 264 16.28 -43.05 63.36
C GLY A 264 16.43 -41.79 62.49
N GLY A 265 15.88 -40.61 62.75
CA GLY A 265 15.19 -40.04 63.92
C GLY A 265 15.59 -38.55 64.05
N ALA A 266 14.59 -37.65 64.17
CA ALA A 266 14.65 -36.23 64.56
C ALA A 266 15.34 -35.23 63.58
N GLY A 267 14.87 -34.00 63.36
CA GLY A 267 13.76 -33.25 63.92
C GLY A 267 13.75 -31.80 63.37
N HIS A 268 12.56 -31.21 63.40
CA HIS A 268 12.23 -29.77 63.42
C HIS A 268 12.64 -28.83 62.27
N GLY A 269 11.62 -28.28 61.61
CA GLY A 269 11.71 -27.07 60.83
C GLY A 269 10.45 -26.76 60.02
N GLY A 270 9.27 -26.90 60.60
CA GLY A 270 8.04 -26.41 59.98
C GLY A 270 8.06 -24.88 59.93
N ALA A 271 8.15 -24.32 58.72
CA ALA A 271 7.81 -22.93 58.44
C ALA A 271 6.81 -22.95 57.28
N GLY A 272 5.58 -22.52 57.60
CA GLY A 272 4.42 -22.64 56.76
C GLY A 272 4.56 -21.98 55.40
N HIS A 273 3.96 -22.62 54.40
CA HIS A 273 3.42 -21.96 53.24
C HIS A 273 2.41 -20.89 53.67
N GLY A 274 2.88 -19.65 53.78
CA GLY A 274 2.05 -18.45 53.82
C GLY A 274 2.12 -17.76 52.46
N GLY A 275 1.17 -18.06 51.57
CA GLY A 275 0.94 -17.25 50.39
C GLY A 275 0.32 -15.91 50.79
N ALA A 276 1.04 -14.80 50.58
CA ALA A 276 0.54 -13.42 50.44
C ALA A 276 1.77 -12.48 50.37
N GLY A 277 1.96 -11.60 49.39
CA GLY A 277 1.12 -11.25 48.27
C GLY A 277 1.95 -10.99 47.01
N GLN A 278 1.49 -11.56 45.91
CA GLN A 278 1.73 -10.97 44.60
C GLN A 278 1.09 -9.59 44.62
N GLY A 279 1.89 -8.53 44.84
CA GLY A 279 1.35 -7.19 45.05
C GLY A 279 0.44 -6.74 43.89
N PRO A 280 -0.54 -5.87 44.13
CA PRO A 280 -1.49 -5.38 43.11
C PRO A 280 -0.81 -4.76 41.87
N GLY A 281 0.48 -4.44 41.93
CA GLY A 281 1.28 -4.00 40.79
C GLY A 281 1.61 -5.09 39.74
N MET A 282 1.70 -6.37 40.11
CA MET A 282 1.99 -7.46 39.14
C MET A 282 0.75 -7.79 38.28
N ASP A 283 -0.43 -7.82 38.89
CA ASP A 283 -1.68 -8.05 38.16
C ASP A 283 -2.02 -6.88 37.22
N ARG A 284 -1.75 -5.63 37.63
CA ARG A 284 -1.89 -4.45 36.76
C ARG A 284 -0.95 -4.49 35.57
N ARG A 285 0.32 -4.86 35.76
CA ARG A 285 1.30 -4.96 34.66
C ARG A 285 0.91 -6.05 33.64
N LEU A 286 0.44 -7.19 34.13
CA LEU A 286 -0.02 -8.29 33.28
C LEU A 286 -1.30 -7.91 32.52
N LEU A 287 -2.26 -7.27 33.20
CA LEU A 287 -3.49 -6.78 32.58
C LEU A 287 -3.19 -5.74 31.49
N LEU A 288 -2.29 -4.79 31.75
CA LEU A 288 -1.85 -3.81 30.75
C LEU A 288 -1.14 -4.48 29.57
N ALA A 289 -0.23 -5.42 29.81
CA ALA A 289 0.46 -6.14 28.74
C ALA A 289 -0.53 -6.91 27.85
N ARG A 290 -1.53 -7.58 28.44
CA ARG A 290 -2.60 -8.27 27.72
C ARG A 290 -3.50 -7.31 26.95
N GLY A 291 -3.91 -6.21 27.59
CA GLY A 291 -4.72 -5.17 26.95
C GLY A 291 -4.02 -4.57 25.74
N THR A 292 -2.73 -4.21 25.88
CA THR A 292 -1.89 -3.73 24.77
C THR A 292 -1.76 -4.77 23.66
N ALA A 293 -1.51 -6.04 23.98
CA ALA A 293 -1.38 -7.10 22.98
C ALA A 293 -2.69 -7.34 22.21
N ILE A 294 -3.83 -7.39 22.91
CA ILE A 294 -5.15 -7.56 22.30
C ILE A 294 -5.48 -6.35 21.42
N PHE A 295 -5.30 -5.13 21.93
CA PHE A 295 -5.57 -3.92 21.17
C PHE A 295 -4.70 -3.83 19.92
N ALA A 296 -3.40 -4.11 20.03
CA ALA A 296 -2.49 -4.11 18.88
C ALA A 296 -2.88 -5.18 17.86
N GLY A 297 -3.23 -6.40 18.30
CA GLY A 297 -3.71 -7.48 17.44
C GLY A 297 -4.98 -7.11 16.68
N LEU A 298 -6.00 -6.60 17.37
CA LEU A 298 -7.25 -6.17 16.76
C LEU A 298 -7.06 -5.01 15.77
N THR A 299 -6.22 -4.03 16.13
CA THR A 299 -5.90 -2.89 15.26
C THR A 299 -5.18 -3.35 14.00
N ALA A 300 -4.14 -4.17 14.13
CA ALA A 300 -3.39 -4.69 12.99
C ALA A 300 -4.27 -5.55 12.07
N ALA A 301 -5.11 -6.43 12.64
CA ALA A 301 -6.05 -7.24 11.87
C ALA A 301 -7.08 -6.38 11.13
N SER A 302 -7.62 -5.34 11.79
CA SER A 302 -8.62 -4.45 11.19
C SER A 302 -8.05 -3.63 10.04
N ILE A 303 -6.88 -3.01 10.24
CA ILE A 303 -6.20 -2.22 9.20
C ILE A 303 -5.80 -3.11 8.03
N THR A 304 -5.24 -4.29 8.31
CA THR A 304 -4.88 -5.27 7.27
C THR A 304 -6.12 -5.71 6.50
N GLY A 305 -7.21 -6.08 7.17
CA GLY A 305 -8.46 -6.48 6.51
C GLY A 305 -9.07 -5.38 5.64
N TYR A 306 -9.06 -4.13 6.12
CA TYR A 306 -9.42 -2.96 5.31
C TYR A 306 -8.51 -2.84 4.08
N GLY A 307 -7.20 -3.01 4.26
CA GLY A 307 -6.24 -2.91 3.18
C GLY A 307 -6.37 -4.05 2.16
N VAL A 308 -6.67 -5.28 2.57
CA VAL A 308 -6.97 -6.41 1.66
C VAL A 308 -8.20 -6.11 0.83
N LYS A 309 -9.28 -5.65 1.47
CA LYS A 309 -10.50 -5.24 0.77
C LYS A 309 -10.22 -4.16 -0.27
N THR A 310 -9.37 -3.19 0.07
CA THR A 310 -8.99 -2.10 -0.82
C THR A 310 -8.11 -2.60 -1.98
N ALA A 311 -7.12 -3.45 -1.69
CA ALA A 311 -6.18 -3.99 -2.68
C ALA A 311 -6.85 -4.88 -3.74
N THR A 312 -7.82 -5.68 -3.31
CA THR A 312 -8.56 -6.63 -4.17
C THR A 312 -9.83 -6.03 -4.79
N GLY A 313 -10.09 -4.74 -4.50
CA GLY A 313 -11.22 -3.99 -5.04
C GLY A 313 -11.02 -3.57 -6.50
N ALA A 314 -12.00 -2.88 -7.07
CA ALA A 314 -11.80 -2.21 -8.35
C ALA A 314 -10.92 -0.96 -8.17
N PRO A 315 -10.03 -0.64 -9.12
CA PRO A 315 -9.33 0.63 -9.12
C PRO A 315 -10.32 1.80 -9.10
N GLN A 316 -9.99 2.83 -8.33
CA GLN A 316 -10.70 4.09 -8.33
C GLN A 316 -10.35 4.88 -9.59
N ILE A 317 -11.32 5.64 -10.12
CA ILE A 317 -11.06 6.57 -11.23
C ILE A 317 -10.65 7.90 -10.60
N ASP A 318 -9.40 8.31 -10.80
CA ASP A 318 -8.93 9.65 -10.44
C ASP A 318 -8.97 10.55 -11.67
N ARG A 319 -9.50 11.77 -11.57
CA ARG A 319 -9.64 12.69 -12.72
C ARG A 319 -8.90 13.98 -12.43
N VAL A 320 -7.96 14.32 -13.30
CA VAL A 320 -7.19 15.56 -13.20
C VAL A 320 -7.17 16.30 -14.53
N GLN A 321 -7.23 17.63 -14.46
CA GLN A 321 -7.04 18.49 -15.62
C GLN A 321 -5.65 19.11 -15.55
N LEU A 322 -4.86 18.96 -16.61
CA LEU A 322 -3.51 19.50 -16.68
C LEU A 322 -3.39 20.46 -17.87
N PRO A 323 -3.06 21.74 -17.64
CA PRO A 323 -2.77 22.69 -18.71
C PRO A 323 -1.41 22.38 -19.34
N ILE A 324 -1.36 22.30 -20.67
CA ILE A 324 -0.18 22.00 -21.47
C ILE A 324 0.07 23.15 -22.46
N ALA A 325 1.22 23.82 -22.33
CA ALA A 325 1.50 25.08 -23.02
C ALA A 325 1.47 25.00 -24.56
N LYS A 326 1.94 23.89 -25.12
CA LYS A 326 2.07 23.69 -26.58
C LYS A 326 0.90 22.91 -27.19
N LEU A 327 -0.17 22.66 -26.42
CA LEU A 327 -1.26 21.80 -26.85
C LEU A 327 -2.01 22.40 -28.04
N PRO A 328 -2.12 21.67 -29.18
CA PRO A 328 -2.97 22.09 -30.28
C PRO A 328 -4.43 22.24 -29.80
N ARG A 329 -5.14 23.25 -30.29
CA ARG A 329 -6.56 23.48 -29.90
C ARG A 329 -7.46 22.29 -30.23
N SER A 330 -7.14 21.52 -31.27
CA SER A 330 -7.84 20.28 -31.64
C SER A 330 -7.70 19.17 -30.60
N MET A 331 -6.76 19.32 -29.66
CA MET A 331 -6.50 18.37 -28.58
C MET A 331 -6.96 18.89 -27.19
N ASP A 332 -7.60 20.06 -27.10
CA ASP A 332 -8.21 20.50 -25.84
C ASP A 332 -9.27 19.50 -25.38
N GLY A 333 -9.17 19.04 -24.13
CA GLY A 333 -10.06 18.04 -23.56
C GLY A 333 -9.70 16.59 -23.87
N THR A 334 -8.57 16.32 -24.54
CA THR A 334 -8.09 14.95 -24.80
C THR A 334 -7.89 14.20 -23.48
N ARG A 335 -8.44 13.00 -23.37
CA ARG A 335 -8.38 12.17 -22.16
C ARG A 335 -7.34 11.06 -22.29
N LEU A 336 -6.34 11.08 -21.42
CA LEU A 336 -5.35 10.02 -21.26
C LEU A 336 -5.74 9.16 -20.06
N ALA A 337 -6.08 7.89 -20.27
CA ALA A 337 -6.16 6.91 -19.20
C ALA A 337 -4.75 6.39 -18.89
N VAL A 338 -4.19 6.84 -17.78
CA VAL A 338 -2.89 6.42 -17.25
C VAL A 338 -3.11 5.31 -16.23
N VAL A 339 -2.57 4.13 -16.54
CA VAL A 339 -2.60 2.94 -15.69
C VAL A 339 -1.18 2.38 -15.57
N SER A 340 -0.81 1.88 -14.40
CA SER A 340 0.50 1.26 -14.14
C SER A 340 0.35 0.22 -13.05
N ASP A 341 1.43 -0.53 -12.78
CA ASP A 341 1.53 -1.43 -11.64
C ASP A 341 0.31 -2.36 -11.56
N ILE A 342 -0.07 -2.94 -12.71
CA ILE A 342 -1.22 -3.84 -12.81
C ILE A 342 -0.92 -5.13 -12.03
N HIS A 343 0.34 -5.61 -12.05
CA HIS A 343 0.79 -6.82 -11.37
C HIS A 343 -0.17 -8.01 -11.57
N ILE A 344 -0.33 -8.40 -12.82
CA ILE A 344 -0.88 -9.71 -13.14
C ILE A 344 0.09 -10.74 -12.58
N GLY A 345 -0.37 -11.53 -11.62
CA GLY A 345 0.46 -12.43 -10.87
C GLY A 345 -0.34 -13.61 -10.33
N PRO A 346 0.32 -14.53 -9.61
CA PRO A 346 -0.31 -15.76 -9.12
C PRO A 346 -1.51 -15.51 -8.19
N LEU A 347 -1.58 -14.35 -7.53
CA LEU A 347 -2.64 -14.01 -6.57
C LEU A 347 -3.83 -13.26 -7.18
N THR A 348 -3.67 -12.67 -8.36
CA THR A 348 -4.67 -11.76 -8.96
C THR A 348 -5.52 -12.48 -10.00
N GLY A 349 -4.89 -13.28 -10.87
CA GLY A 349 -5.56 -14.05 -11.92
C GLY A 349 -6.25 -13.18 -12.99
N VAL A 350 -7.02 -13.84 -13.88
CA VAL A 350 -7.64 -13.18 -15.05
C VAL A 350 -8.70 -12.12 -14.70
N GLU A 351 -9.43 -12.31 -13.60
CA GLU A 351 -10.50 -11.37 -13.21
C GLU A 351 -9.96 -10.01 -12.80
N HIS A 352 -8.71 -9.94 -12.34
CA HIS A 352 -8.03 -8.69 -12.05
C HIS A 352 -7.81 -7.87 -13.32
N ALA A 353 -7.21 -8.48 -14.35
CA ALA A 353 -7.03 -7.84 -15.65
C ALA A 353 -8.38 -7.42 -16.26
N ARG A 354 -9.38 -8.31 -16.24
CA ARG A 354 -10.73 -8.01 -16.75
C ARG A 354 -11.37 -6.82 -16.04
N ARG A 355 -11.22 -6.72 -14.72
CA ARG A 355 -11.73 -5.61 -13.94
C ARG A 355 -11.04 -4.29 -14.29
N ILE A 356 -9.73 -4.30 -14.44
CA ILE A 356 -8.96 -3.13 -14.83
C ILE A 356 -9.35 -2.68 -16.24
N THR A 357 -9.44 -3.60 -17.21
CA THR A 357 -9.92 -3.27 -18.56
C THR A 357 -11.30 -2.65 -18.54
N ARG A 358 -12.25 -3.19 -17.75
CA ARG A 358 -13.59 -2.59 -17.60
C ARG A 358 -13.53 -1.16 -17.08
N VAL A 359 -12.66 -0.86 -16.10
CA VAL A 359 -12.49 0.50 -15.58
C VAL A 359 -11.89 1.42 -16.65
N ILE A 360 -10.86 0.98 -17.38
CA ILE A 360 -10.26 1.73 -18.49
C ILE A 360 -11.29 2.06 -19.56
N ASN A 361 -12.06 1.07 -20.04
CA ASN A 361 -13.06 1.32 -21.08
C ASN A 361 -14.20 2.20 -20.57
N SER A 362 -14.57 2.12 -19.28
CA SER A 362 -15.63 2.96 -18.70
C SER A 362 -15.33 4.46 -18.74
N VAL A 363 -14.05 4.86 -18.80
CA VAL A 363 -13.68 6.28 -18.85
C VAL A 363 -13.70 6.88 -20.25
N ASN A 364 -13.91 6.06 -21.29
CA ASN A 364 -13.94 6.47 -22.70
C ASN A 364 -12.72 7.35 -23.05
N ALA A 365 -11.52 6.80 -22.88
CA ALA A 365 -10.28 7.52 -23.08
C ALA A 365 -9.93 7.68 -24.58
N ASP A 366 -9.29 8.79 -24.92
CA ASP A 366 -8.76 9.01 -26.25
C ASP A 366 -7.43 8.27 -26.44
N LEU A 367 -6.59 8.23 -25.38
CA LEU A 367 -5.34 7.46 -25.32
C LEU A 367 -5.29 6.63 -24.04
N VAL A 368 -4.71 5.43 -24.13
CA VAL A 368 -4.40 4.62 -22.94
C VAL A 368 -2.89 4.51 -22.81
N CYS A 369 -2.36 4.86 -21.64
CA CYS A 369 -0.95 4.80 -21.30
C CYS A 369 -0.76 3.75 -20.20
N VAL A 370 -0.24 2.58 -20.56
CA VAL A 370 0.16 1.52 -19.61
C VAL A 370 1.63 1.72 -19.24
N VAL A 371 1.89 2.26 -18.05
CA VAL A 371 3.20 2.77 -17.64
C VAL A 371 3.95 1.79 -16.74
N GLY A 372 4.30 0.63 -17.29
CA GLY A 372 5.16 -0.39 -16.66
C GLY A 372 4.50 -1.20 -15.52
N ASP A 373 5.24 -2.23 -15.10
CA ASP A 373 4.87 -3.19 -14.06
C ASP A 373 3.49 -3.84 -14.31
N LEU A 374 3.37 -4.45 -15.49
CA LEU A 374 2.18 -5.16 -15.92
C LEU A 374 2.02 -6.49 -15.15
N VAL A 375 3.13 -7.17 -14.82
CA VAL A 375 3.17 -8.61 -14.52
C VAL A 375 4.17 -8.98 -13.42
N ASP A 376 4.03 -10.16 -12.81
CA ASP A 376 4.93 -10.69 -11.77
C ASP A 376 5.49 -12.10 -12.10
N GLY A 377 5.55 -12.47 -13.39
CA GLY A 377 6.01 -13.78 -13.84
C GLY A 377 6.05 -13.89 -15.36
N SER A 378 6.51 -15.02 -15.90
CA SER A 378 6.75 -15.18 -17.34
C SER A 378 5.46 -15.20 -18.17
N VAL A 379 5.58 -14.95 -19.48
CA VAL A 379 4.45 -15.09 -20.42
C VAL A 379 3.90 -16.52 -20.41
N ALA A 380 4.76 -17.53 -20.36
CA ALA A 380 4.35 -18.93 -20.26
C ALA A 380 3.43 -19.19 -19.05
N GLU A 381 3.71 -18.55 -17.92
CA GLU A 381 2.94 -18.71 -16.69
C GLU A 381 1.66 -17.87 -16.69
N LEU A 382 1.74 -16.62 -17.14
CA LEU A 382 0.72 -15.59 -16.88
C LEU A 382 0.08 -14.97 -18.12
N GLY A 383 0.59 -15.19 -19.34
CA GLY A 383 0.08 -14.56 -20.57
C GLY A 383 -1.43 -14.73 -20.77
N ARG A 384 -1.98 -15.91 -20.45
CA ARG A 384 -3.42 -16.16 -20.49
C ARG A 384 -4.25 -15.27 -19.57
N PHE A 385 -3.67 -14.77 -18.48
CA PHE A 385 -4.33 -13.86 -17.54
C PHE A 385 -4.31 -12.41 -18.03
N ALA A 386 -3.38 -12.05 -18.93
CA ALA A 386 -3.31 -10.75 -19.58
C ALA A 386 -4.28 -10.60 -20.76
N ALA A 387 -4.88 -11.70 -21.25
CA ALA A 387 -5.80 -11.70 -22.39
C ALA A 387 -6.89 -10.60 -22.35
N PRO A 388 -7.54 -10.28 -21.21
CA PRO A 388 -8.54 -9.20 -21.15
C PRO A 388 -7.98 -7.81 -21.47
N LEU A 389 -6.67 -7.59 -21.41
CA LEU A 389 -6.07 -6.30 -21.79
C LEU A 389 -6.18 -6.05 -23.31
N GLY A 390 -6.35 -7.10 -24.12
CA GLY A 390 -6.63 -6.96 -25.55
C GLY A 390 -8.05 -6.47 -25.87
N GLU A 391 -8.91 -6.35 -24.84
CA GLU A 391 -10.24 -5.74 -24.96
C GLU A 391 -10.20 -4.22 -24.66
N ILE A 392 -9.02 -3.61 -24.47
CA ILE A 392 -8.90 -2.16 -24.21
C ILE A 392 -9.35 -1.37 -25.45
N GLU A 393 -10.24 -0.41 -25.22
CA GLU A 393 -10.77 0.48 -26.26
C GLU A 393 -10.28 1.91 -26.05
N SER A 394 -9.79 2.54 -27.12
CA SER A 394 -9.44 3.96 -27.14
C SER A 394 -9.46 4.53 -28.56
N ARG A 395 -9.56 5.86 -28.67
CA ARG A 395 -9.64 6.54 -29.98
C ARG A 395 -8.33 6.51 -30.76
N HIS A 396 -7.20 6.66 -30.08
CA HIS A 396 -5.87 6.81 -30.68
C HIS A 396 -4.90 5.69 -30.28
N GLY A 397 -5.40 4.61 -29.68
CA GLY A 397 -4.62 3.43 -29.33
C GLY A 397 -4.20 3.36 -27.86
N ALA A 398 -3.64 2.21 -27.52
CA ALA A 398 -3.06 1.92 -26.21
C ALA A 398 -1.55 1.74 -26.36
N PHE A 399 -0.79 2.30 -25.43
CA PHE A 399 0.67 2.31 -25.46
C PHE A 399 1.24 1.74 -24.18
N PHE A 400 2.42 1.14 -24.27
CA PHE A 400 3.09 0.47 -23.16
C PHE A 400 4.57 0.86 -23.07
N VAL A 401 5.08 1.03 -21.85
CA VAL A 401 6.51 1.06 -21.55
C VAL A 401 6.83 0.03 -20.48
N THR A 402 8.04 -0.51 -20.48
CA THR A 402 8.48 -1.47 -19.47
C THR A 402 8.65 -0.79 -18.10
N GLY A 403 8.32 -1.53 -17.05
CA GLY A 403 8.74 -1.30 -15.68
C GLY A 403 9.84 -2.29 -15.28
N ASN A 404 10.22 -2.26 -14.01
CA ASN A 404 11.27 -3.15 -13.51
C ASN A 404 10.81 -4.62 -13.46
N HIS A 405 9.51 -4.86 -13.32
CA HIS A 405 8.98 -6.22 -13.25
C HIS A 405 9.02 -6.98 -14.56
N GLU A 406 8.91 -6.30 -15.70
CA GLU A 406 9.11 -6.94 -17.01
C GLU A 406 10.52 -7.50 -17.13
N TYR A 407 11.55 -6.76 -16.68
CA TYR A 407 12.94 -7.23 -16.69
C TYR A 407 13.21 -8.39 -15.75
N TYR A 408 12.43 -8.54 -14.68
CA TYR A 408 12.49 -9.71 -13.80
C TYR A 408 11.76 -10.93 -14.37
N SER A 409 10.89 -10.72 -15.36
CA SER A 409 9.89 -11.69 -15.84
C SER A 409 10.08 -12.09 -17.30
N GLY A 410 11.14 -11.63 -17.96
CA GLY A 410 11.39 -11.85 -19.39
C GLY A 410 10.82 -10.71 -20.24
N ALA A 411 11.52 -9.57 -20.25
CA ALA A 411 11.00 -8.33 -20.85
C ALA A 411 10.66 -8.47 -22.34
N GLU A 412 11.49 -9.18 -23.11
CA GLU A 412 11.27 -9.34 -24.56
C GLU A 412 9.97 -10.10 -24.86
N GLU A 413 9.74 -11.24 -24.19
CA GLU A 413 8.52 -12.03 -24.34
C GLU A 413 7.28 -11.20 -23.98
N TRP A 414 7.35 -10.41 -22.92
CA TRP A 414 6.24 -9.55 -22.49
C TRP A 414 5.97 -8.41 -23.46
N VAL A 415 7.01 -7.78 -24.01
CA VAL A 415 6.86 -6.76 -25.06
C VAL A 415 6.13 -7.34 -26.27
N GLU A 416 6.50 -8.54 -26.72
CA GLU A 416 5.85 -9.23 -27.83
C GLU A 416 4.39 -9.59 -27.50
N GLU A 417 4.13 -10.11 -26.29
CA GLU A 417 2.78 -10.49 -25.87
C GLU A 417 1.86 -9.27 -25.75
N VAL A 418 2.34 -8.16 -25.20
CA VAL A 418 1.59 -6.89 -25.10
C VAL A 418 1.28 -6.34 -26.49
N ALA A 419 2.24 -6.41 -27.41
CA ALA A 419 2.03 -6.05 -28.81
C ALA A 419 0.96 -6.94 -29.48
N ARG A 420 0.98 -8.26 -29.22
CA ARG A 420 -0.02 -9.22 -29.72
C ARG A 420 -1.43 -8.90 -29.19
N LEU A 421 -1.53 -8.35 -27.99
CA LEU A 421 -2.78 -7.87 -27.39
C LEU A 421 -3.25 -6.52 -27.96
N GLY A 422 -2.55 -5.93 -28.94
CA GLY A 422 -2.95 -4.68 -29.57
C GLY A 422 -2.54 -3.42 -28.79
N ILE A 423 -1.70 -3.57 -27.76
CA ILE A 423 -1.12 -2.45 -27.01
C ILE A 423 0.29 -2.22 -27.55
N ARG A 424 0.57 -1.03 -28.09
CA ARG A 424 1.84 -0.75 -28.76
C ARG A 424 2.96 -0.46 -27.75
N PRO A 425 4.03 -1.26 -27.68
CA PRO A 425 5.21 -0.92 -26.88
C PRO A 425 5.95 0.28 -27.47
N LEU A 426 6.45 1.16 -26.60
CA LEU A 426 7.30 2.31 -26.95
C LEU A 426 8.69 2.11 -26.31
N ARG A 427 9.59 1.44 -27.01
CA ARG A 427 10.94 1.11 -26.50
C ARG A 427 11.97 2.16 -26.88
N ASN A 428 12.12 3.19 -26.05
CA ASN A 428 12.94 4.37 -26.37
C ASN A 428 12.49 5.00 -27.70
N GLU A 429 11.18 5.12 -27.86
CA GLU A 429 10.50 5.48 -29.11
C GLU A 429 9.47 6.59 -28.88
N ARG A 430 9.12 7.26 -29.97
CA ARG A 430 8.13 8.34 -30.00
C ARG A 430 7.17 8.17 -31.15
N VAL A 431 5.92 8.54 -30.91
CA VAL A 431 4.87 8.61 -31.90
C VAL A 431 4.21 9.97 -31.85
N GLU A 432 3.86 10.51 -33.01
CA GLU A 432 3.04 11.71 -33.10
C GLU A 432 1.56 11.32 -33.20
N ILE A 433 0.72 11.99 -32.41
CA ILE A 433 -0.72 11.81 -32.38
C ILE A 433 -1.37 13.20 -32.45
N ASN A 434 -1.88 13.59 -33.62
CA ASN A 434 -2.60 14.86 -33.83
C ASN A 434 -1.84 16.12 -33.33
N GLY A 435 -0.53 16.16 -33.51
CA GLY A 435 0.32 17.27 -33.08
C GLY A 435 0.78 17.20 -31.61
N LEU A 436 0.48 16.13 -30.88
CA LEU A 436 1.08 15.76 -29.59
C LEU A 436 2.10 14.64 -29.80
N ASP A 437 3.31 14.78 -29.26
CA ASP A 437 4.27 13.68 -29.19
C ASP A 437 3.99 12.82 -27.95
N LEU A 438 3.82 11.51 -28.12
CA LEU A 438 3.82 10.53 -27.06
C LEU A 438 5.13 9.73 -27.14
N ALA A 439 5.98 9.86 -26.14
CA ALA A 439 7.26 9.18 -26.06
C ALA A 439 7.27 8.14 -24.95
N GLY A 440 8.03 7.07 -25.12
CA GLY A 440 8.26 6.06 -24.10
C GLY A 440 9.74 5.72 -23.99
N VAL A 441 10.21 5.51 -22.77
CA VAL A 441 11.56 5.01 -22.48
C VAL A 441 11.49 3.73 -21.66
N ASN A 442 12.49 2.88 -21.83
CA ASN A 442 12.61 1.64 -21.08
C ASN A 442 12.89 1.89 -19.59
N ASP A 443 12.53 0.93 -18.72
CA ASP A 443 12.85 1.04 -17.28
C ASP A 443 14.36 1.08 -16.99
N LEU A 444 14.72 1.76 -15.89
CA LEU A 444 16.10 1.89 -15.41
C LEU A 444 16.77 0.53 -15.17
N THR A 445 16.01 -0.49 -14.74
CA THR A 445 16.51 -1.86 -14.53
C THR A 445 17.02 -2.49 -15.83
N GLY A 446 16.50 -2.07 -16.98
CA GLY A 446 16.97 -2.49 -18.30
C GLY A 446 18.45 -2.18 -18.55
N LYS A 447 19.05 -1.20 -17.83
CA LYS A 447 20.48 -0.88 -17.92
C LYS A 447 21.36 -2.11 -17.62
N GLU A 448 20.92 -3.00 -16.72
CA GLU A 448 21.67 -4.23 -16.38
C GLU A 448 21.72 -5.25 -17.53
N GLN A 449 20.77 -5.16 -18.46
CA GLN A 449 20.64 -6.05 -19.62
C GLN A 449 21.01 -5.33 -20.93
N GLY A 450 21.51 -4.09 -20.87
CA GLY A 450 21.83 -3.28 -22.05
C GLY A 450 20.61 -2.66 -22.77
N ASP A 451 19.42 -2.72 -22.16
CA ASP A 451 18.15 -2.21 -22.71
C ASP A 451 17.58 -1.05 -21.86
N GLY A 452 18.46 -0.22 -21.29
CA GLY A 452 18.07 0.90 -20.44
C GLY A 452 17.36 2.06 -21.19
N PRO A 453 16.92 3.10 -20.47
CA PRO A 453 16.33 4.28 -21.09
C PRO A 453 17.34 5.00 -21.99
N ASP A 454 16.88 5.37 -23.18
CA ASP A 454 17.60 6.19 -24.15
C ASP A 454 16.73 7.39 -24.55
N PHE A 455 16.88 8.48 -23.80
CA PHE A 455 16.15 9.72 -24.02
C PHE A 455 16.54 10.42 -25.32
N ALA A 456 17.80 10.28 -25.75
CA ALA A 456 18.26 10.90 -27.00
C ALA A 456 17.56 10.26 -28.20
N ARG A 457 17.44 8.93 -28.20
CA ARG A 457 16.67 8.20 -29.22
C ARG A 457 15.18 8.53 -29.18
N ALA A 458 14.58 8.62 -28.00
CA ALA A 458 13.15 8.88 -27.87
C ALA A 458 12.76 10.35 -28.14
N LEU A 459 13.62 11.32 -27.81
CA LEU A 459 13.26 12.75 -27.73
C LEU A 459 14.18 13.69 -28.52
N GLY A 460 15.38 13.25 -28.90
CA GLY A 460 16.46 14.13 -29.37
C GLY A 460 16.20 14.82 -30.72
N ASP A 461 15.42 14.19 -31.60
CA ASP A 461 15.09 14.68 -32.93
C ASP A 461 13.67 15.27 -33.04
N ARG A 462 12.98 15.50 -31.91
CA ARG A 462 11.60 15.97 -31.91
C ARG A 462 11.45 17.41 -32.42
N ASP A 463 10.29 17.72 -33.00
CA ASP A 463 9.86 19.11 -33.17
C ASP A 463 9.48 19.70 -31.81
N THR A 464 10.31 20.64 -31.33
CA THR A 464 10.15 21.27 -30.01
C THR A 464 8.96 22.21 -29.89
N THR A 465 8.30 22.54 -31.00
CA THR A 465 7.07 23.36 -31.02
C THR A 465 5.83 22.58 -30.59
N ARG A 466 5.87 21.24 -30.67
CA ARG A 466 4.82 20.34 -30.17
C ARG A 466 5.01 20.02 -28.69
N PRO A 467 3.93 19.71 -27.95
CA PRO A 467 4.07 19.17 -26.61
C PRO A 467 4.52 17.71 -26.66
N VAL A 468 5.21 17.26 -25.63
CA VAL A 468 5.51 15.83 -25.43
C VAL A 468 5.02 15.33 -24.08
N VAL A 469 4.28 14.22 -24.11
CA VAL A 469 3.99 13.40 -22.94
C VAL A 469 4.96 12.22 -22.94
N LEU A 470 5.78 12.12 -21.90
CA LEU A 470 6.73 11.03 -21.69
C LEU A 470 6.14 9.97 -20.77
N MET A 471 6.07 8.74 -21.25
CA MET A 471 5.82 7.54 -20.46
C MET A 471 7.16 7.01 -19.94
N ALA A 472 7.35 7.07 -18.62
CA ALA A 472 8.50 6.47 -17.95
C ALA A 472 8.03 5.87 -16.63
N HIS A 473 8.29 4.58 -16.42
CA HIS A 473 7.74 3.85 -15.28
C HIS A 473 8.13 4.49 -13.94
N GLN A 474 9.41 4.81 -13.74
CA GLN A 474 9.90 5.40 -12.49
C GLN A 474 9.87 6.94 -12.52
N PRO A 475 9.32 7.61 -11.49
CA PRO A 475 9.29 9.07 -11.41
C PRO A 475 10.67 9.72 -11.47
N VAL A 476 11.71 9.04 -10.98
CA VAL A 476 13.09 9.54 -10.96
C VAL A 476 13.67 9.77 -12.37
N ALA A 477 13.12 9.12 -13.42
CA ALA A 477 13.52 9.30 -14.81
C ALA A 477 13.42 10.77 -15.28
N ALA A 478 12.57 11.57 -14.63
CA ALA A 478 12.38 12.99 -14.94
C ALA A 478 13.68 13.82 -14.83
N LYS A 479 14.63 13.39 -13.98
CA LYS A 479 15.94 14.04 -13.85
C LYS A 479 16.77 13.92 -15.14
N GLU A 480 16.78 12.74 -15.75
CA GLU A 480 17.48 12.49 -17.01
C GLU A 480 16.70 13.06 -18.22
N ALA A 481 15.37 13.19 -18.09
CA ALA A 481 14.49 13.77 -19.11
C ALA A 481 14.53 15.32 -19.17
N ALA A 482 14.93 15.99 -18.08
CA ALA A 482 14.90 17.46 -17.97
C ALA A 482 15.57 18.22 -19.13
N PRO A 483 16.74 17.79 -19.66
CA PRO A 483 17.38 18.45 -20.80
C PRO A 483 16.58 18.42 -22.11
N TYR A 484 15.57 17.54 -22.23
CA TYR A 484 14.81 17.32 -23.46
C TYR A 484 13.50 18.12 -23.54
N GLY A 485 13.22 18.98 -22.55
CA GLY A 485 12.05 19.86 -22.55
C GLY A 485 10.72 19.09 -22.60
N VAL A 486 10.59 18.10 -21.71
CA VAL A 486 9.37 17.29 -21.53
C VAL A 486 8.26 18.14 -20.89
N ASP A 487 7.08 18.14 -21.53
CA ASP A 487 5.94 18.95 -21.08
C ASP A 487 5.12 18.24 -19.99
N LEU A 488 5.09 16.90 -19.99
CA LEU A 488 4.53 16.08 -18.92
C LEU A 488 5.18 14.69 -18.92
N GLN A 489 5.63 14.21 -17.77
CA GLN A 489 5.94 12.80 -17.56
C GLN A 489 4.80 12.12 -16.79
N VAL A 490 4.39 10.93 -17.24
CA VAL A 490 3.49 10.04 -16.51
C VAL A 490 4.26 8.83 -16.02
N SER A 491 4.03 8.44 -14.75
CA SER A 491 4.78 7.40 -14.06
C SER A 491 3.90 6.58 -13.10
N GLY A 492 4.40 5.40 -12.72
CA GLY A 492 3.85 4.51 -11.71
C GLY A 492 4.89 4.20 -10.63
N HIS A 493 5.16 2.92 -10.38
CA HIS A 493 6.27 2.36 -9.59
C HIS A 493 6.16 2.53 -8.07
N THR A 494 5.60 3.64 -7.60
CA THR A 494 5.61 3.99 -6.18
C THR A 494 4.51 3.28 -5.39
N HIS A 495 3.47 2.81 -6.07
CA HIS A 495 2.21 2.35 -5.50
C HIS A 495 1.61 3.32 -4.47
N GLY A 496 1.89 4.64 -4.55
CA GLY A 496 1.55 5.60 -3.52
C GLY A 496 2.11 5.27 -2.12
N GLY A 497 3.05 4.35 -2.02
CA GLY A 497 3.55 3.78 -0.77
C GLY A 497 2.62 2.79 -0.08
N GLN A 498 1.79 2.08 -0.85
CA GLN A 498 0.92 0.91 -0.57
C GLN A 498 0.38 0.73 0.85
N MET A 499 1.22 0.67 1.89
CA MET A 499 0.86 0.49 3.30
C MET A 499 1.23 1.74 4.12
N ALA A 500 0.33 2.71 4.27
CA ALA A 500 0.58 3.87 5.13
C ALA A 500 0.98 3.43 6.56
N PRO A 501 1.97 4.10 7.20
CA PRO A 501 2.69 5.31 6.76
C PRO A 501 3.97 5.03 5.94
N PHE A 502 4.14 3.86 5.32
CA PHE A 502 5.33 3.53 4.52
C PHE A 502 5.56 4.49 3.36
N ASN A 503 4.49 5.11 2.85
CA ASN A 503 4.54 6.21 1.89
C ASN A 503 5.46 7.38 2.29
N MET A 504 5.67 7.61 3.58
CA MET A 504 6.63 8.63 4.06
C MET A 504 8.09 8.24 3.77
N LEU A 505 8.41 6.93 3.78
CA LEU A 505 9.75 6.43 3.50
C LEU A 505 10.03 6.42 2.00
N VAL A 506 9.02 6.15 1.16
CA VAL A 506 9.17 6.16 -0.31
C VAL A 506 9.65 7.53 -0.82
N ARG A 507 9.27 8.63 -0.15
CA ARG A 507 9.74 10.01 -0.47
C ARG A 507 11.26 10.18 -0.38
N LEU A 508 11.97 9.29 0.32
CA LEU A 508 13.43 9.35 0.42
C LEU A 508 14.11 8.87 -0.87
N GLN A 509 13.43 8.05 -1.67
CA GLN A 509 13.96 7.46 -2.90
C GLN A 509 13.30 8.02 -4.16
N GLN A 510 12.01 8.38 -4.09
CA GLN A 510 11.24 8.86 -5.22
C GLN A 510 10.84 10.32 -5.02
N PRO A 511 11.09 11.20 -6.02
CA PRO A 511 10.84 12.64 -5.89
C PRO A 511 9.35 12.99 -5.81
N VAL A 512 8.50 12.15 -6.41
CA VAL A 512 7.04 12.25 -6.37
C VAL A 512 6.50 10.86 -6.04
N VAL A 513 5.65 10.75 -5.01
CA VAL A 513 5.09 9.46 -4.57
C VAL A 513 3.70 9.20 -5.15
N SER A 514 2.88 10.23 -5.30
CA SER A 514 1.50 10.11 -5.78
C SER A 514 1.00 11.48 -6.23
N GLY A 515 0.23 11.52 -7.31
CA GLY A 515 -0.33 12.74 -7.89
C GLY A 515 0.70 13.58 -8.64
N PHE A 516 0.42 14.87 -8.75
CA PHE A 516 1.22 15.82 -9.51
C PHE A 516 2.42 16.36 -8.70
N GLY A 517 3.55 16.53 -9.36
CA GLY A 517 4.75 17.17 -8.84
C GLY A 517 5.62 17.75 -9.95
N LYS A 518 6.78 18.29 -9.57
CA LYS A 518 7.80 18.78 -10.51
C LYS A 518 9.17 18.27 -10.09
N VAL A 519 9.96 17.81 -11.06
CA VAL A 519 11.33 17.32 -10.86
C VAL A 519 12.22 18.02 -11.87
N ASP A 520 13.17 18.82 -11.38
CA ASP A 520 14.10 19.59 -12.23
C ASP A 520 13.42 20.38 -13.36
N GLY A 521 12.23 20.93 -13.06
CA GLY A 521 11.41 21.70 -13.99
C GLY A 521 10.40 20.88 -14.81
N VAL A 522 10.58 19.56 -14.90
CA VAL A 522 9.66 18.64 -15.60
C VAL A 522 8.40 18.40 -14.77
N PRO A 523 7.19 18.66 -15.30
CA PRO A 523 5.94 18.25 -14.67
C PRO A 523 5.84 16.72 -14.66
N VAL A 524 5.58 16.12 -13.50
CA VAL A 524 5.47 14.67 -13.33
C VAL A 524 4.13 14.35 -12.67
N TYR A 525 3.37 13.41 -13.24
CA TYR A 525 2.21 12.84 -12.60
C TYR A 525 2.45 11.36 -12.29
N VAL A 526 2.29 10.97 -11.02
CA VAL A 526 2.49 9.61 -10.54
C VAL A 526 1.16 9.00 -10.13
N THR A 527 0.73 7.95 -10.82
CA THR A 527 -0.45 7.19 -10.40
C THR A 527 -0.09 6.25 -9.23
N ASN A 528 -1.07 5.92 -8.39
CA ASN A 528 -0.90 4.87 -7.39
C ASN A 528 -0.85 3.46 -8.01
N GLY A 529 -1.07 3.31 -9.31
CA GLY A 529 -1.13 2.01 -9.97
C GLY A 529 -2.41 1.24 -9.65
N ALA A 530 -2.74 0.24 -10.46
CA ALA A 530 -4.04 -0.44 -10.44
C ALA A 530 -4.05 -1.76 -9.63
N GLY A 531 -2.88 -2.32 -9.33
CA GLY A 531 -2.70 -3.55 -8.58
C GLY A 531 -2.05 -3.33 -7.22
N PHE A 532 -1.39 -4.39 -6.73
CA PHE A 532 -0.54 -4.39 -5.55
C PHE A 532 0.68 -5.25 -5.83
N TRP A 533 1.80 -4.93 -5.17
CA TRP A 533 3.01 -5.74 -5.24
C TRP A 533 3.31 -6.39 -3.88
N GLY A 534 3.60 -7.69 -3.89
CA GLY A 534 3.86 -8.49 -2.69
C GLY A 534 2.63 -8.57 -1.75
N PRO A 535 2.63 -7.92 -0.56
CA PRO A 535 1.47 -7.87 0.32
C PRO A 535 0.18 -7.40 -0.38
N PRO A 536 -0.90 -8.21 -0.40
CA PRO A 536 -2.18 -7.84 -1.01
C PRO A 536 -2.96 -6.87 -0.13
N VAL A 537 -2.37 -5.73 0.23
CA VAL A 537 -2.87 -4.79 1.24
C VAL A 537 -2.59 -3.36 0.78
N ARG A 538 -3.63 -2.53 0.61
CA ARG A 538 -3.49 -1.11 0.28
C ARG A 538 -4.19 -0.21 1.31
N VAL A 539 -3.43 0.64 1.99
CA VAL A 539 -3.92 1.57 3.02
C VAL A 539 -3.34 2.95 2.76
N GLY A 540 -4.19 3.95 2.55
CA GLY A 540 -3.78 5.32 2.25
C GLY A 540 -3.23 5.53 0.83
N ALA A 541 -3.27 4.50 -0.02
CA ALA A 541 -2.89 4.54 -1.42
C ALA A 541 -3.79 3.56 -2.21
N PRO A 542 -5.06 3.91 -2.46
CA PRO A 542 -5.98 3.02 -3.16
C PRO A 542 -5.49 2.73 -4.58
N PRO A 543 -5.80 1.55 -5.16
CA PRO A 543 -5.52 1.30 -6.56
C PRO A 543 -6.31 2.27 -7.44
N GLN A 544 -5.72 2.74 -8.53
CA GLN A 544 -6.36 3.73 -9.40
C GLN A 544 -6.05 3.56 -10.88
N VAL A 545 -6.98 4.06 -11.70
CA VAL A 545 -6.76 4.46 -13.10
C VAL A 545 -6.94 5.96 -13.15
N THR A 546 -5.89 6.70 -13.52
CA THR A 546 -5.97 8.15 -13.62
C THR A 546 -6.43 8.54 -15.02
N VAL A 547 -7.40 9.44 -15.12
CA VAL A 547 -7.75 10.15 -16.34
C VAL A 547 -7.16 11.55 -16.27
N ILE A 548 -6.13 11.78 -17.10
CA ILE A 548 -5.56 13.11 -17.30
C ILE A 548 -6.26 13.73 -18.51
N GLU A 549 -7.03 14.79 -18.26
CA GLU A 549 -7.59 15.62 -19.32
C GLU A 549 -6.62 16.76 -19.65
N LEU A 550 -6.09 16.75 -20.87
CA LEU A 550 -5.17 17.77 -21.34
C LEU A 550 -5.95 19.03 -21.70
N ARG A 551 -5.52 20.17 -21.17
CA ARG A 551 -6.12 21.48 -21.46
C ARG A 551 -5.11 22.40 -22.12
N VAL A 552 -5.57 23.27 -23.00
CA VAL A 552 -4.73 24.37 -23.51
C VAL A 552 -4.42 25.32 -22.35
N ALA A 553 -3.15 25.70 -22.19
CA ALA A 553 -2.69 26.55 -21.08
C ALA A 553 -2.94 28.05 -21.29
#